data_AF-A0A8S3KCH8-F1
#
_entry.id   AF-A0A8S3KCH8-F1
#
_cell.length_a   1.000
_cell.length_b   1.000
_cell.length_c   1.000
_cell.angle_alpha   90.00
_cell.angle_beta   90.00
_cell.angle_gamma   90.00
#
_symmetry.space_group_name_H-M   'P 1'
#
loop_
_entity.id
_entity.type
_entity.pdbx_description
1 polymer ?
#
loop_
_entity_poly.entity_id
_entity_poly.type
_entity_poly.pdbx_seq_one_letter_code
_entity_poly.pdbx_strand_id
1 'polypeptide(L)'
;MPAINEIDLDDFNKIMNNRLFDFWLIKHAPLIHNNESYIMLPNGLQYTRQWMNHIMGEKMVETMFEFARKFNELNLTQEEYALIFPIVICVK
;
A
#
# COMPACT_ATOMS: atom_id res chain seq x y z
N MET A 1 16.41 -4.72 3.66
CA MET A 1 16.44 -6.15 4.04
C MET A 1 17.59 -6.82 3.29
N PRO A 2 18.49 -7.58 3.94
CA PRO A 2 19.65 -8.17 3.28
C PRO A 2 19.30 -8.99 2.04
N ALA A 3 18.26 -9.82 2.12
CA ALA A 3 17.80 -10.66 1.01
C ALA A 3 17.25 -9.88 -0.22
N ILE A 4 16.80 -8.63 -0.06
CA ILE A 4 16.37 -7.80 -1.20
C ILE A 4 17.59 -7.28 -1.97
N ASN A 5 18.70 -7.01 -1.27
CA ASN A 5 19.93 -6.52 -1.89
C ASN A 5 20.66 -7.61 -2.70
N GLU A 6 20.24 -8.87 -2.56
CA GLU A 6 20.76 -10.04 -3.29
C GLU A 6 19.94 -10.36 -4.54
N ILE A 7 18.78 -9.71 -4.73
CA ILE A 7 17.95 -9.87 -5.92
C ILE A 7 18.59 -9.05 -7.06
N ASP A 8 18.73 -9.66 -8.23
CA ASP A 8 19.18 -8.95 -9.42
C ASP A 8 18.25 -7.77 -9.75
N LEU A 9 18.83 -6.68 -10.27
CA LEU A 9 18.09 -5.43 -10.48
C LEU A 9 16.88 -5.61 -11.42
N ASP A 10 17.00 -6.46 -12.43
CA ASP A 10 15.91 -6.71 -13.38
C ASP A 10 14.76 -7.49 -12.73
N ASP A 11 15.07 -8.45 -11.87
CA ASP A 11 14.06 -9.21 -11.14
C ASP A 11 13.42 -8.37 -10.04
N PHE A 12 14.19 -7.53 -9.36
CA PHE A 12 13.66 -6.54 -8.43
C PHE A 12 12.68 -5.59 -9.12
N ASN A 13 13.03 -5.07 -10.30
CA ASN A 13 12.17 -4.19 -11.09
C ASN A 13 10.86 -4.90 -11.52
N LYS A 14 10.92 -6.16 -11.94
CA LYS A 14 9.71 -6.94 -12.29
C LYS A 14 8.82 -7.15 -11.07
N ILE A 15 9.39 -7.55 -9.94
CA ILE A 15 8.67 -7.77 -8.69
C ILE A 15 8.00 -6.48 -8.23
N MET A 16 8.76 -5.38 -8.20
CA MET A 16 8.24 -4.08 -7.79
C MET A 16 7.15 -3.59 -8.74
N ASN A 17 7.32 -3.68 -10.06
CA ASN A 17 6.29 -3.22 -11.00
C ASN A 17 4.97 -4.00 -10.87
N ASN A 18 5.05 -5.31 -10.59
CA ASN A 18 3.86 -6.14 -10.42
C ASN A 18 3.18 -5.97 -9.06
N ARG A 19 3.93 -5.59 -8.03
CA ARG A 19 3.45 -5.49 -6.63
C ARG A 19 3.39 -4.06 -6.10
N LEU A 20 3.74 -3.05 -6.92
CA LEU A 20 3.85 -1.66 -6.49
C LEU A 20 2.57 -1.17 -5.84
N PHE A 21 1.44 -1.52 -6.45
CA PHE A 21 0.13 -1.11 -5.97
C PHE A 21 -0.24 -1.78 -4.65
N ASP A 22 0.00 -3.08 -4.52
CA ASP A 22 -0.25 -3.84 -3.29
C ASP A 22 0.61 -3.31 -2.14
N PHE A 23 1.90 -3.11 -2.42
CA PHE A 23 2.84 -2.51 -1.49
C PHE A 23 2.40 -1.11 -1.06
N TRP A 24 1.99 -0.27 -2.03
CA TRP A 24 1.52 1.09 -1.76
C TRP A 24 0.27 1.06 -0.87
N LEU A 25 -0.71 0.22 -1.20
CA LEU A 25 -1.95 0.13 -0.45
C LEU A 25 -1.70 -0.35 0.98
N ILE A 26 -0.88 -1.39 1.16
CA ILE A 26 -0.50 -1.88 2.48
C ILE A 26 0.23 -0.80 3.25
N LYS A 27 1.25 -0.15 2.67
CA LYS A 27 2.01 0.91 3.34
C LYS A 27 1.14 2.07 3.83
N HIS A 28 0.09 2.40 3.08
CA HIS A 28 -0.76 3.55 3.36
C HIS A 28 -2.10 3.20 4.03
N ALA A 29 -2.44 1.92 4.20
CA ALA A 29 -3.69 1.49 4.84
C ALA A 29 -3.96 2.16 6.20
N PRO A 30 -3.00 2.34 7.12
CA PRO A 30 -3.21 3.01 8.40
C PRO A 30 -3.64 4.49 8.27
N LEU A 31 -3.33 5.12 7.13
CA LEU A 31 -3.73 6.49 6.83
C LEU A 31 -5.11 6.57 6.15
N ILE A 32 -5.78 5.43 5.95
CA ILE A 32 -7.12 5.36 5.39
C ILE A 32 -8.05 4.83 6.49
N HIS A 33 -8.83 5.71 7.09
CA HIS A 33 -9.77 5.36 8.15
C HIS A 33 -10.95 6.33 8.15
N ASN A 34 -12.07 5.92 8.74
CA ASN A 34 -13.32 6.70 8.77
C ASN A 34 -13.78 7.15 7.38
N ASN A 35 -13.56 6.31 6.36
CA ASN A 35 -13.90 6.59 4.96
C ASN A 35 -13.18 7.81 4.35
N GLU A 36 -12.06 8.23 4.95
CA GLU A 36 -11.20 9.32 4.49
C GLU A 36 -9.76 8.83 4.30
N SER A 37 -8.99 9.54 3.48
CA SER A 37 -7.56 9.29 3.26
C SER A 37 -6.74 10.47 3.77
N TYR A 38 -5.80 10.21 4.66
CA TYR A 38 -4.87 11.18 5.26
C TYR A 38 -3.46 11.09 4.65
N ILE A 39 -3.34 10.51 3.45
CA ILE A 39 -2.08 10.40 2.73
C ILE A 39 -1.64 11.80 2.27
N MET A 40 -0.42 12.21 2.64
CA MET A 40 0.17 13.48 2.22
C MET A 40 1.13 13.24 1.05
N LEU A 41 0.92 13.97 -0.04
CA LEU A 41 1.83 14.01 -1.17
C LEU A 41 3.05 14.89 -0.85
N PRO A 42 4.18 14.73 -1.56
CA PRO A 42 5.41 15.51 -1.29
C PRO A 42 5.25 17.02 -1.40
N ASN A 43 4.26 17.48 -2.17
CA ASN A 43 3.95 18.90 -2.34
C ASN A 43 3.03 19.46 -1.24
N GLY A 44 2.74 18.67 -0.19
CA GLY A 44 1.89 19.07 0.93
C GLY A 44 0.39 18.97 0.66
N LEU A 45 -0.03 18.46 -0.50
CA LEU A 45 -1.43 18.19 -0.78
C LEU A 45 -1.87 16.85 -0.16
N GLN A 46 -3.04 16.84 0.44
CA GLN A 46 -3.68 15.60 0.87
C GLN A 46 -4.25 14.87 -0.34
N TYR A 47 -3.87 13.59 -0.50
CA TYR A 47 -4.46 12.72 -1.50
C TYR A 47 -5.79 12.17 -0.97
N THR A 48 -6.83 12.98 -1.11
CA THR A 48 -8.17 12.69 -0.59
C THR A 48 -8.85 11.57 -1.38
N ARG A 49 -9.92 11.00 -0.80
CA ARG A 49 -10.78 10.03 -1.50
C ARG A 49 -11.33 10.58 -2.82
N GLN A 50 -11.66 11.87 -2.86
CA GLN A 50 -12.12 12.54 -4.07
C GLN A 50 -11.06 12.54 -5.19
N TRP A 51 -9.81 12.86 -4.85
CA TRP A 51 -8.70 12.79 -5.80
C TRP A 51 -8.45 11.36 -6.28
N MET A 52 -8.51 10.38 -5.38
CA MET A 52 -8.40 8.97 -5.76
C MET A 52 -9.50 8.55 -6.74
N ASN A 53 -10.75 8.92 -6.45
CA ASN A 53 -11.90 8.64 -7.32
C ASN A 53 -11.72 9.24 -8.71
N HIS A 54 -11.19 10.46 -8.80
CA HIS A 54 -10.94 11.11 -10.08
C HIS A 54 -9.88 10.39 -10.93
N ILE A 55 -8.86 9.82 -10.30
CA ILE A 55 -7.73 9.18 -11.00
C ILE A 55 -8.02 7.72 -11.34
N MET A 56 -8.62 6.97 -10.42
CA MET A 56 -8.72 5.50 -10.49
C MET A 56 -10.15 4.98 -10.68
N GLY A 57 -11.15 5.83 -10.47
CA GLY A 57 -12.56 5.46 -10.50
C GLY A 57 -13.07 4.88 -9.18
N GLU A 58 -14.36 5.09 -8.93
CA GLU A 58 -15.03 4.82 -7.66
C GLU A 58 -14.94 3.35 -7.22
N LYS A 59 -15.13 2.40 -8.16
CA LYS A 59 -15.10 0.97 -7.85
C LYS A 59 -13.76 0.51 -7.27
N MET A 60 -12.66 1.03 -7.83
CA MET A 60 -11.31 0.70 -7.37
C MET A 60 -11.07 1.29 -5.99
N VAL A 61 -11.44 2.56 -5.80
CA VAL A 61 -11.27 3.25 -4.52
C VAL A 61 -12.09 2.62 -3.41
N GLU A 62 -13.34 2.20 -3.69
CA GLU A 62 -14.15 1.45 -2.72
C GLU A 62 -13.43 0.16 -2.29
N THR A 63 -12.89 -0.59 -3.25
CA THR A 63 -12.13 -1.81 -2.96
C THR A 63 -10.91 -1.53 -2.08
N MET A 64 -10.18 -0.45 -2.36
CA MET A 64 -9.02 -0.03 -1.57
C MET A 64 -9.40 0.37 -0.15
N PHE A 65 -10.48 1.14 0.02
CA PHE A 65 -10.95 1.61 1.31
C PHE A 65 -11.49 0.44 2.16
N GLU A 66 -12.20 -0.50 1.53
CA GLU A 66 -12.66 -1.71 2.18
C GLU A 66 -11.47 -2.58 2.63
N PHE A 67 -10.46 -2.74 1.78
CA PHE A 67 -9.22 -3.43 2.14
C PHE A 67 -8.55 -2.75 3.34
N ALA A 68 -8.31 -1.43 3.27
CA ALA A 68 -7.64 -0.69 4.33
C ALA A 68 -8.39 -0.80 5.66
N ARG A 69 -9.73 -0.73 5.63
CA ARG A 69 -10.56 -0.94 6.82
C ARG A 69 -10.33 -2.33 7.44
N LYS A 70 -10.48 -3.40 6.64
CA LYS A 70 -10.30 -4.78 7.10
C LYS A 70 -8.87 -5.05 7.58
N PHE A 71 -7.89 -4.45 6.91
CA PHE A 71 -6.48 -4.60 7.26
C PHE A 71 -6.15 -3.89 8.58
N ASN A 72 -6.66 -2.68 8.79
CA ASN A 72 -6.47 -1.94 10.04
C ASN A 72 -7.17 -2.62 11.24
N GLU A 73 -8.28 -3.34 11.01
CA GLU A 73 -8.96 -4.15 12.04
C GLU A 73 -8.08 -5.28 12.60
N LEU A 74 -7.03 -5.69 11.89
CA LEU A 74 -6.06 -6.68 12.40
C LEU A 74 -5.23 -6.15 13.58
N ASN A 75 -5.18 -4.81 13.77
CA ASN A 75 -4.44 -4.16 14.85
C ASN A 75 -3.00 -4.67 14.98
N LEU A 76 -2.32 -4.84 13.84
CA LEU A 76 -0.96 -5.37 13.79
C LEU A 76 0.01 -4.49 14.56
N THR A 77 0.94 -5.14 15.25
CA THR A 77 2.13 -4.50 15.82
C THR A 77 3.06 -3.98 14.71
N GLN A 78 3.97 -3.08 15.05
CA GLN A 78 4.92 -2.53 14.08
C GLN A 78 5.82 -3.62 13.49
N GLU A 79 6.17 -4.61 14.31
CA GLU A 79 6.97 -5.77 13.92
C GLU A 79 6.22 -6.65 12.91
N GLU A 80 4.95 -6.97 13.18
CA GLU A 80 4.10 -7.73 12.25
C GLU A 80 3.90 -6.97 10.94
N TYR A 81 3.68 -5.66 11.02
CA TYR A 81 3.55 -4.80 9.86
C TYR A 81 4.82 -4.79 8.99
N ALA A 82 5.98 -4.70 9.62
CA ALA A 82 7.28 -4.74 8.93
C ALA A 82 7.50 -6.08 8.19
N LEU A 83 6.97 -7.18 8.72
CA LEU A 83 7.05 -8.51 8.10
C LEU A 83 6.10 -8.70 6.92
N ILE A 84 5.03 -7.92 6.81
CA ILE A 84 4.11 -8.01 5.67
C ILE A 84 4.77 -7.53 4.38
N PHE A 85 5.59 -6.48 4.43
CA PHE A 85 6.27 -5.95 3.25
C PHE A 85 7.07 -7.01 2.46
N PRO A 86 7.98 -7.79 3.07
CA PRO A 86 8.67 -8.84 2.35
C PRO A 86 7.76 -9.97 1.89
N ILE A 87 6.69 -10.31 2.62
CA ILE A 87 5.73 -11.33 2.18
C ILE A 87 5.09 -10.88 0.85
N VAL A 88 4.61 -9.65 0.78
CA VAL A 88 3.97 -9.10 -0.43
C VAL A 88 4.93 -9.06 -1.62
N ILE A 89 6.19 -8.73 -1.37
CA ILE A 89 7.23 -8.64 -2.40
C ILE A 89 7.67 -10.04 -2.86
N CYS A 90 7.77 -11.02 -1.96
CA CYS A 90 8.38 -12.33 -2.25
C CYS A 90 7.38 -13.45 -2.55
N VAL A 91 6.07 -13.26 -2.34
CA VAL A 91 5.05 -14.26 -2.69
C VAL A 91 4.90 -14.31 -4.22
N LYS A 92 5.16 -15.51 -4.77
CA LYS A 92 5.04 -15.84 -6.20
C LYS A 92 3.58 -15.72 -6.67
#